data_AF-A0A8F5VR59-F1
#
_entry.id   AF-A0A8F5VR59-F1
#
_cell.length_a   1.000
_cell.length_b   1.000
_cell.length_c   1.000
_cell.angle_alpha   90.00
_cell.angle_beta   90.00
_cell.angle_gamma   90.00
#
_symmetry.space_group_name_H-M   'P 1'
#
loop_
_entity.id
_entity.type
_entity.pdbx_description
1 polymer ?
#
loop_
_entity_poly.entity_id
_entity_poly.type
_entity_poly.pdbx_seq_one_letter_code
_entity_poly.pdbx_strand_id
1 'polypeptide(L)' 'MVGVRNIVIHRYFGVDTDTLWIIIHEQIPKFKEQVSVIIQKD' A
#
# COMPACT_ATOMS: atom_id res chain seq x y z
N MET A 1 -2.05 -2.24 -16.14
CA MET A 1 -1.27 -2.63 -14.95
C MET A 1 -2.25 -3.00 -13.83
N VAL A 2 -2.20 -4.21 -13.29
CA VAL A 2 -3.04 -4.61 -12.14
C VAL A 2 -2.22 -4.39 -10.87
N GLY A 3 -2.65 -3.47 -9.99
CA GLY A 3 -1.99 -3.22 -8.71
C GLY A 3 -2.56 -4.04 -7.56
N VAL A 4 -1.85 -4.08 -6.42
CA VAL A 4 -2.22 -4.87 -5.22
C VAL A 4 -3.65 -4.62 -4.75
N ARG A 5 -4.13 -3.38 -4.78
CA ARG A 5 -5.54 -3.05 -4.47
C ARG A 5 -6.52 -3.88 -5.31
N ASN A 6 -6.28 -4.00 -6.62
CA ASN A 6 -7.19 -4.73 -7.50
C ASN A 6 -7.21 -6.23 -7.18
N ILE A 7 -6.04 -6.79 -6.85
CA ILE A 7 -5.88 -8.20 -6.45
C ILE A 7 -6.62 -8.48 -5.14
N VAL A 8 -6.40 -7.65 -4.11
CA VAL A 8 -7.00 -7.83 -2.78
C VAL A 8 -8.51 -7.65 -2.79
N ILE A 9 -9.03 -6.62 -3.47
CA ILE A 9 -10.46 -6.29 -3.46
C ILE A 9 -11.29 -7.25 -4.31
N HIS A 10 -10.82 -7.57 -5.51
CA HIS A 10 -11.62 -8.36 -6.45
C HIS A 10 -11.35 -9.86 -6.33
N ARG A 11 -10.40 -10.27 -5.47
CA ARG A 11 -10.00 -11.68 -5.25
C ARG A 11 -9.76 -12.44 -6.56
N TYR A 12 -9.36 -11.73 -7.62
CA TYR A 12 -9.13 -12.31 -8.94
C TYR A 12 -7.94 -13.28 -8.95
N PHE A 13 -7.07 -13.19 -7.94
CA PHE A 13 -5.92 -14.05 -7.72
C PHE A 13 -5.77 -14.32 -6.22
N GLY A 14 -5.05 -15.40 -5.86
CA GLY A 14 -4.62 -15.62 -4.49
C GLY A 14 -3.83 -14.42 -3.98
N VAL A 15 -4.02 -14.07 -2.70
CA VAL A 15 -3.29 -12.98 -2.07
C VAL A 15 -1.99 -13.53 -1.51
N ASP A 16 -0.86 -12.98 -1.94
CA ASP A 16 0.43 -13.20 -1.31
C ASP A 16 0.47 -12.41 0.01
N THR A 17 0.38 -13.15 1.12
CA THR A 17 0.34 -12.57 2.48
C THR A 17 1.66 -11.96 2.90
N ASP A 18 2.79 -12.45 2.41
CA ASP A 18 4.12 -11.92 2.76
C ASP A 18 4.32 -10.56 2.09
N THR A 19 3.92 -10.44 0.82
CA THR A 19 3.86 -9.16 0.13
C THR A 19 2.91 -8.19 0.84
N LEU A 20 1.75 -8.66 1.29
CA LEU A 20 0.78 -7.82 2.00
C LEU A 20 1.35 -7.32 3.34
N TRP A 21 2.07 -8.18 4.06
CA TRP A 21 2.71 -7.84 5.33
C TRP A 21 3.70 -6.67 5.19
N ILE A 22 4.58 -6.74 4.19
CA ILE A 22 5.55 -5.67 3.88
C ILE A 22 4.82 -4.37 3.52
N ILE A 23 3.79 -4.45 2.68
CA ILE A 23 3.02 -3.25 2.28
C ILE A 23 2.39 -2.57 3.49
N ILE A 24 1.77 -3.35 4.38
CA ILE A 24 1.07 -2.84 5.57
C ILE A 24 2.06 -2.25 6.57
N HIS A 25 3.14 -2.95 6.88
CA HIS A 25 4.05 -2.57 7.96
C HIS A 25 5.17 -1.61 7.56
N GLU A 26 5.55 -1.58 6.28
CA GLU A 26 6.68 -0.76 5.81
C GLU A 26 6.23 0.34 4.85
N GLN A 27 5.50 -0.03 3.79
CA GLN A 27 5.24 0.91 2.69
C GLN A 27 4.15 1.94 3.03
N ILE A 28 3.04 1.52 3.64
CA ILE A 28 1.95 2.43 4.02
C ILE A 28 2.43 3.48 5.04
N PRO A 29 3.16 3.12 6.13
CA PRO A 29 3.69 4.12 7.07
C PRO A 29 4.63 5.12 6.39
N LYS A 30 5.58 4.63 5.59
CA LYS A 30 6.50 5.49 4.83
C LYS A 30 5.76 6.44 3.90
N PHE A 31 4.75 5.94 3.20
CA PHE A 31 3.93 6.78 2.31
C PHE A 31 3.15 7.85 3.09
N LYS A 32 2.63 7.50 4.28
CA LYS A 32 1.96 8.46 5.17
C LYS A 32 2.89 9.59 5.59
N GLU A 33 4.14 9.30 5.93
CA GLU A 33 5.16 10.33 6.26
C GLU A 33 5.42 11.25 5.06
N GLN A 34 5.60 10.67 3.87
CA GLN A 34 5.81 11.44 2.64
C GLN A 34 4.63 12.38 2.33
N VAL A 35 3.40 11.88 2.46
CA VAL A 35 2.18 12.69 2.28
C VAL A 35 2.08 13.78 3.35
N SER A 36 2.45 13.49 4.60
CA SER A 36 2.43 14.48 5.69
C SER A 36 3.37 15.65 5.41
N VAL A 37 4.56 15.40 4.85
CA VAL A 37 5.49 16.45 4.42
C VAL A 37 4.90 17.33 3.32
N ILE A 38 4.17 16.74 2.38
CA ILE A 38 3.52 17.49 1.29
C ILE A 38 2.43 18.41 1.86
N ILE A 39 1.59 17.89 2.76
CA ILE A 39 0.46 18.63 3.35
C ILE A 39 0.93 19.73 4.32
N GLN A 40 2.08 19.57 4.98
CA GLN A 40 2.64 20.59 5.89
C GLN A 40 3.36 21.74 5.18
N LYS A 41 3.52 21.68 3.84
CA LYS A 41 4.30 22.65 3.08
C LYS A 41 3.47 23.83 2.53
N ASP A 42 2.22 23.95 2.97
CA ASP A 42 1.31 25.07 2.74
C ASP A 42 1.09 25.88 4.04
#